data_AF-A0A914V740-F1
#
_entry.id   AF-A0A914V740-F1
#
_cell.length_a   1.000
_cell.length_b   1.000
_cell.length_c   1.000
_cell.angle_alpha   90.00
_cell.angle_beta   90.00
_cell.angle_gamma   90.00
#
_symmetry.space_group_name_H-M   'P 1'
#
loop_
_entity.id
_entity.type
_entity.pdbx_description
1 polymer ?
#
loop_
_entity_poly.entity_id
_entity_poly.type
_entity_poly.pdbx_seq_one_letter_code
_entity_poly.pdbx_strand_id
1 'polypeptide(L)'
;LRIESEKYRQWQIKYEREMNQMKQRERKREYEAAKAKRNFNQQLTVYRRKYEEAVSCNKRLQQQLQRQEVARNKKFTDLTDGDRLFKEVKTFLEQELDLVAGTEEARIHCDDLIQQRKELSQQITKLRKRMLKIRDEPPAKRRTGSDRSGADSSDEVVKLQEQISDLESEVELRNTEIRDLQIKCSSYDAETRTEQRWAAVHTTVHAKCALKLMFDMAANSRKELLQSEQQIEELTTKKRDLVAMVNERDEQMSEAKRKFDEERQTLHEHHARLEREHQETVSAVGK
;
A
#
# COMPACT_ATOMS: atom_id res chain seq x y z
N LEU A 1 -1.02 45.66 -45.86
CA LEU A 1 -1.51 46.29 -44.60
C LEU A 1 -2.71 45.58 -43.97
N ARG A 2 -3.96 45.74 -44.44
CA ARG A 2 -5.13 45.13 -43.76
C ARG A 2 -5.16 43.59 -43.80
N ILE A 3 -4.88 42.99 -44.95
CA ILE A 3 -4.82 41.52 -45.15
C ILE A 3 -3.64 40.88 -44.37
N GLU A 4 -2.51 41.58 -44.28
CA GLU A 4 -1.34 41.14 -43.49
C GLU A 4 -1.61 41.17 -41.99
N SER A 5 -2.28 42.23 -41.52
CA SER A 5 -2.71 42.34 -40.12
C SER A 5 -3.67 41.21 -39.73
N GLU A 6 -4.58 40.84 -40.61
CA GLU A 6 -5.56 39.76 -40.37
C GLU A 6 -4.91 38.36 -40.40
N LYS A 7 -3.96 38.14 -41.32
CA LYS A 7 -3.12 36.92 -41.34
C LYS A 7 -2.28 36.80 -40.08
N TYR A 8 -1.70 37.90 -39.59
CA TYR A 8 -0.93 37.93 -38.35
C TYR A 8 -1.82 37.61 -37.13
N ARG A 9 -3.03 38.20 -37.06
CA ARG A 9 -3.99 37.90 -35.98
C ARG A 9 -4.42 36.43 -35.98
N GLN A 10 -4.72 35.86 -37.14
CA GLN A 10 -5.07 34.43 -37.25
C GLN A 10 -3.91 33.52 -36.85
N TRP A 11 -2.69 33.86 -37.26
CA TRP A 11 -1.49 33.13 -36.85
C TRP A 11 -1.28 33.21 -35.34
N GLN A 12 -1.43 34.39 -34.74
CA GLN A 12 -1.28 34.60 -33.30
C GLN A 12 -2.32 33.79 -32.51
N ILE A 13 -3.60 33.81 -32.91
CA ILE A 13 -4.66 33.02 -32.25
C ILE A 13 -4.37 31.52 -32.35
N LYS A 14 -3.92 31.04 -33.52
CA LYS A 14 -3.56 29.63 -33.70
C LYS A 14 -2.36 29.25 -32.83
N TYR A 15 -1.33 30.08 -32.80
CA TYR A 15 -0.14 29.89 -31.97
C TYR A 15 -0.46 29.89 -30.48
N GLU A 16 -1.26 30.84 -30.00
CA GLU A 16 -1.71 30.90 -28.59
C GLU A 16 -2.56 29.68 -28.21
N ARG A 17 -3.42 29.20 -29.11
CA ARG A 17 -4.20 27.98 -28.90
C ARG A 17 -3.30 26.74 -28.80
N GLU A 18 -2.37 26.58 -29.72
CA GLU A 18 -1.41 25.46 -29.71
C GLU A 18 -0.51 25.51 -28.45
N MET A 19 -0.01 26.70 -28.09
CA MET A 19 0.77 26.92 -26.87
C MET A 19 -0.02 26.57 -25.61
N ASN A 20 -1.30 26.99 -25.53
CA ASN A 20 -2.16 26.66 -24.39
C ASN A 20 -2.46 25.16 -24.29
N GLN A 21 -2.68 24.48 -25.42
CA GLN A 21 -2.86 23.02 -25.44
C GLN A 21 -1.61 22.29 -24.97
N MET A 22 -0.42 22.75 -25.38
CA MET A 22 0.86 22.19 -24.91
C MET A 22 1.02 22.35 -23.41
N LYS A 23 0.82 23.56 -22.87
CA LYS A 23 0.85 23.83 -21.42
C LYS A 23 -0.17 23.01 -20.62
N GLN A 24 -1.36 22.77 -21.17
CA GLN A 24 -2.35 21.89 -20.54
C GLN A 24 -1.91 20.43 -20.51
N ARG A 25 -1.31 19.93 -21.59
CA ARG A 25 -0.78 18.56 -21.64
C ARG A 25 0.37 18.36 -20.66
N GLU A 26 1.28 19.32 -20.54
CA GLU A 26 2.37 19.31 -19.56
C GLU A 26 1.83 19.25 -18.12
N ARG A 27 0.92 20.17 -17.75
CA ARG A 27 0.29 20.16 -16.42
C ARG A 27 -0.42 18.84 -16.10
N LYS A 28 -1.07 18.23 -17.10
CA LYS A 28 -1.73 16.93 -16.93
C LYS A 28 -0.71 15.82 -16.66
N ARG A 29 0.40 15.78 -17.41
CA ARG A 29 1.49 14.82 -17.20
C ARG A 29 2.14 14.97 -15.83
N GLU A 30 2.43 16.20 -15.41
CA GLU A 30 2.98 16.51 -14.10
C GLU A 30 2.06 16.03 -12.97
N TYR A 31 0.76 16.29 -13.08
CA TYR A 31 -0.24 15.83 -12.12
C TYR A 31 -0.30 14.29 -12.04
N GLU A 32 -0.33 13.61 -13.18
CA GLU A 32 -0.34 12.13 -13.23
C GLU A 32 0.93 11.54 -12.62
N ALA A 33 2.11 12.12 -12.91
CA ALA A 33 3.38 11.71 -12.33
C ALA A 33 3.41 11.93 -10.80
N ALA A 34 2.94 13.09 -10.32
CA ALA A 34 2.84 13.37 -8.90
C ALA A 34 1.89 12.41 -8.19
N LYS A 35 0.74 12.10 -8.79
CA LYS A 35 -0.23 11.12 -8.27
C LYS A 35 0.37 9.71 -8.20
N ALA A 36 1.08 9.28 -9.24
CA ALA A 36 1.76 7.98 -9.26
C ALA A 36 2.84 7.89 -8.16
N LYS A 37 3.66 8.94 -8.00
CA LYS A 37 4.68 9.03 -6.94
C LYS A 37 4.05 8.97 -5.54
N ARG A 38 2.94 9.68 -5.33
CA ARG A 38 2.20 9.66 -4.06
C ARG A 38 1.70 8.25 -3.74
N ASN A 39 1.06 7.57 -4.70
CA ASN A 39 0.52 6.23 -4.51
C ASN A 39 1.64 5.22 -4.22
N PHE A 40 2.76 5.32 -4.93
CA PHE A 40 3.93 4.48 -4.70
C PHE A 40 4.52 4.67 -3.29
N ASN A 41 4.70 5.91 -2.85
CA ASN A 41 5.20 6.20 -1.50
C ASN A 41 4.24 5.67 -0.41
N GLN A 42 2.93 5.79 -0.64
CA GLN A 42 1.93 5.26 0.27
C GLN A 42 2.00 3.72 0.35
N GLN A 43 2.16 3.05 -0.79
CA GLN A 43 2.35 1.60 -0.86
C GLN A 43 3.61 1.17 -0.09
N LEU A 44 4.75 1.84 -0.28
CA LEU A 44 5.98 1.56 0.46
C LEU A 44 5.81 1.75 1.97
N THR A 45 5.07 2.77 2.39
CA THR A 45 4.80 3.01 3.81
C THR A 45 3.99 1.86 4.41
N VAL A 46 2.97 1.37 3.69
CA VAL A 46 2.20 0.20 4.10
C VAL A 46 3.08 -1.04 4.20
N TYR A 47 3.93 -1.29 3.20
CA TYR A 47 4.86 -2.43 3.24
C TYR A 47 5.87 -2.34 4.37
N ARG A 48 6.40 -1.14 4.66
CA ARG A 48 7.34 -0.93 5.76
C ARG A 48 6.68 -1.22 7.10
N ARG A 49 5.46 -0.73 7.32
CA ARG A 49 4.69 -1.04 8.53
C ARG A 49 4.47 -2.55 8.67
N LYS A 50 4.02 -3.23 7.61
CA LYS A 50 3.83 -4.69 7.62
C LYS A 50 5.13 -5.46 7.89
N TYR A 51 6.26 -4.96 7.38
CA TYR A 51 7.57 -5.53 7.66
C TYR A 51 7.98 -5.33 9.11
N GLU A 52 7.77 -4.16 9.69
CA GLU A 52 8.02 -3.89 11.11
C GLU A 52 7.15 -4.76 12.03
N GLU A 53 5.88 -4.98 11.65
CA GLU A 53 4.97 -5.93 12.31
C GLU A 53 5.51 -7.37 12.25
N ALA A 54 5.98 -7.82 11.08
CA ALA A 54 6.59 -9.14 10.91
C ALA A 54 7.87 -9.31 11.75
N VAL A 55 8.76 -8.32 11.78
CA VAL A 55 9.98 -8.32 12.61
C VAL A 55 9.63 -8.38 14.10
N SER A 56 8.59 -7.66 14.53
CA SER A 56 8.10 -7.70 15.91
C SER A 56 7.55 -9.07 16.28
N CYS A 57 6.72 -9.66 15.41
CA CYS A 57 6.21 -11.02 15.55
C CYS A 57 7.35 -12.03 15.64
N ASN A 58 8.35 -11.91 14.78
CA ASN A 58 9.53 -12.77 14.75
C ASN A 58 10.30 -12.75 16.09
N LYS A 59 10.54 -11.55 16.64
CA LYS A 59 11.17 -11.39 17.95
C LYS A 59 10.34 -11.99 19.08
N ARG A 60 9.02 -11.80 19.05
CA ARG A 60 8.09 -12.39 20.03
C ARG A 60 8.12 -13.91 19.97
N LEU A 61 8.04 -14.50 18.77
CA LEU A 61 8.08 -15.95 18.58
C LEU A 61 9.41 -16.53 19.07
N GLN A 62 10.53 -15.85 18.81
CA GLN A 62 11.83 -16.27 19.33
C GLN A 62 11.87 -16.31 20.86
N GLN A 63 11.28 -15.32 21.53
CA GLN A 63 11.19 -15.31 23.00
C GLN A 63 10.28 -16.42 23.53
N GLN A 64 9.16 -16.69 22.86
CA GLN A 64 8.25 -17.78 23.21
C GLN A 64 8.93 -19.15 23.09
N LEU A 65 9.67 -19.38 22.00
CA LEU A 65 10.45 -20.60 21.79
C LEU A 65 11.51 -20.80 22.89
N GLN A 66 12.28 -19.76 23.22
CA GLN A 66 13.29 -19.82 24.28
C GLN A 66 12.69 -20.08 25.67
N ARG A 67 11.57 -19.43 26.00
CA ARG A 67 10.88 -19.67 27.28
C ARG A 67 10.37 -21.11 27.37
N GLN A 68 9.87 -21.64 26.25
CA GLN A 68 9.39 -23.01 26.21
C GLN A 68 10.52 -24.02 26.37
N GLU A 69 11.70 -23.79 25.78
CA GLU A 69 12.86 -24.69 25.96
C GLU A 69 13.24 -24.84 27.44
N VAL A 70 13.18 -23.75 28.21
CA VAL A 70 13.43 -23.75 29.66
C VAL A 70 12.30 -24.45 30.44
N ALA A 71 11.06 -24.39 29.94
CA ALA A 71 9.89 -24.99 30.59
C ALA A 71 9.66 -26.46 30.21
N ARG A 72 10.26 -26.96 29.12
CA ARG A 72 9.98 -28.27 28.50
C ARG A 72 10.00 -29.47 29.46
N ASN A 73 10.82 -29.41 30.50
CA ASN A 73 10.99 -30.51 31.46
C ASN A 73 10.31 -30.27 32.82
N LYS A 74 9.57 -29.17 33.00
CA LYS A 74 8.89 -28.87 34.26
C LYS A 74 7.57 -29.66 34.32
N LYS A 75 7.42 -30.47 35.36
CA LYS A 75 6.16 -31.14 35.69
C LYS A 75 5.34 -30.28 36.65
N PHE A 76 4.01 -30.38 36.57
CA PHE A 76 3.15 -29.79 37.61
C PHE A 76 3.47 -30.42 38.95
N THR A 77 3.42 -29.59 39.98
CA THR A 77 3.64 -30.04 41.35
C THR A 77 2.41 -30.81 41.84
N ASP A 78 2.61 -32.01 42.43
CA ASP A 78 1.54 -32.83 43.03
C ASP A 78 1.11 -32.24 44.39
N LEU A 79 0.67 -30.98 44.39
CA LEU A 79 0.34 -30.26 45.62
C LEU A 79 -1.12 -30.48 46.03
N THR A 80 -1.33 -30.53 47.34
CA THR A 80 -2.64 -30.41 48.00
C THR A 80 -3.23 -28.99 47.92
N ASP A 81 -2.43 -28.00 47.48
CA ASP A 81 -2.84 -26.62 47.26
C ASP A 81 -3.39 -26.43 45.84
N GLY A 82 -4.72 -26.48 45.71
CA GLY A 82 -5.43 -26.35 44.44
C GLY A 82 -5.21 -25.00 43.74
N ASP A 83 -4.96 -23.91 44.47
CA ASP A 83 -4.77 -22.58 43.88
C ASP A 83 -3.41 -22.46 43.19
N ARG A 84 -2.37 -23.07 43.78
CA ARG A 84 -1.05 -23.11 43.16
C ARG A 84 -1.05 -23.97 41.90
N LEU A 85 -1.66 -25.15 41.96
CA LEU A 85 -1.82 -26.00 40.77
C LEU A 85 -2.58 -25.25 39.66
N PHE A 86 -3.67 -24.57 40.00
CA PHE A 86 -4.44 -23.79 39.03
C PHE A 86 -3.59 -22.72 38.32
N LYS A 87 -2.76 -21.99 39.06
CA LYS A 87 -1.84 -20.98 38.49
C LYS A 87 -0.76 -21.61 37.61
N GLU A 88 -0.17 -22.73 38.03
CA GLU A 88 0.85 -23.45 37.24
C GLU A 88 0.26 -23.97 35.92
N VAL A 89 -0.89 -24.63 35.96
CA VAL A 89 -1.60 -25.13 34.78
C VAL A 89 -2.04 -23.99 33.87
N LYS A 90 -2.59 -22.91 34.43
CA LYS A 90 -2.99 -21.72 33.66
C LYS A 90 -1.80 -21.12 32.91
N THR A 91 -0.70 -20.86 33.61
CA THR A 91 0.51 -20.28 33.02
C THR A 91 1.07 -21.17 31.90
N PHE A 92 1.06 -22.49 32.11
CA PHE A 92 1.48 -23.46 31.10
C PHE A 92 0.58 -23.40 29.85
N LEU A 93 -0.75 -23.43 30.03
CA LEU A 93 -1.70 -23.38 28.92
C LEU A 93 -1.60 -22.07 28.14
N GLU A 94 -1.45 -20.93 28.83
CA GLU A 94 -1.24 -19.62 28.19
C GLU A 94 0.04 -19.62 27.33
N GLN A 95 1.15 -20.13 27.86
CA GLN A 95 2.42 -20.20 27.12
C GLN A 95 2.35 -21.10 25.89
N GLU A 96 1.70 -22.26 26.00
CA GLU A 96 1.53 -23.17 24.87
C GLU A 96 0.58 -22.58 23.81
N LEU A 97 -0.50 -21.91 24.23
CA LEU A 97 -1.42 -21.25 23.31
C LEU A 97 -0.73 -20.07 22.60
N ASP A 98 -0.01 -19.24 23.34
CA ASP A 98 0.75 -18.10 22.81
C ASP A 98 1.79 -18.54 21.76
N LEU A 99 2.45 -19.67 21.99
CA LEU A 99 3.42 -20.21 21.06
C LEU A 99 2.76 -20.77 19.79
N VAL A 100 1.64 -21.47 19.92
CA VAL A 100 0.85 -21.96 18.77
C VAL A 100 0.37 -20.78 17.94
N ALA A 101 -0.26 -19.80 18.59
CA ALA A 101 -0.78 -18.60 17.95
C ALA A 101 0.34 -17.77 17.30
N GLY A 102 1.46 -17.57 18.00
CA GLY A 102 2.63 -16.86 17.46
C GLY A 102 3.27 -17.55 16.26
N THR A 103 3.24 -18.89 16.23
CA THR A 103 3.72 -19.65 15.06
C THR A 103 2.81 -19.45 13.86
N GLU A 104 1.49 -19.46 14.05
CA GLU A 104 0.53 -19.25 12.98
C GLU A 104 0.55 -17.79 12.48
N GLU A 105 0.65 -16.82 13.38
CA GLU A 105 0.83 -15.41 13.04
C GLU A 105 2.13 -15.17 12.24
N ALA A 106 3.22 -15.84 12.60
CA ALA A 106 4.47 -15.80 11.85
C ALA A 106 4.33 -16.36 10.42
N ARG A 107 3.50 -17.39 10.21
CA ARG A 107 3.19 -17.91 8.86
C ARG A 107 2.41 -16.89 8.05
N ILE A 108 1.39 -16.27 8.64
CA ILE A 108 0.60 -15.20 7.99
C ILE A 108 1.51 -14.05 7.56
N HIS A 109 2.40 -13.57 8.45
CA HIS A 109 3.37 -12.53 8.10
C HIS A 109 4.33 -12.99 7.01
N CYS A 110 4.78 -14.25 7.03
CA CYS A 110 5.64 -14.80 5.99
C CYS A 110 4.96 -14.74 4.61
N ASP A 111 3.70 -15.16 4.52
CA ASP A 111 2.92 -15.11 3.27
C ASP A 111 2.74 -13.67 2.76
N ASP A 112 2.46 -12.73 3.68
CA ASP A 112 2.38 -11.31 3.37
C ASP A 112 3.70 -10.77 2.78
N LEU A 113 4.84 -11.14 3.37
CA LEU A 113 6.16 -10.73 2.87
C LEU A 113 6.50 -11.39 1.52
N ILE A 114 6.10 -12.66 1.30
CA ILE A 114 6.26 -13.35 0.02
C ILE A 114 5.48 -12.63 -1.09
N GLN A 115 4.25 -12.21 -0.80
CA GLN A 115 3.43 -11.46 -1.75
C GLN A 115 4.04 -10.07 -2.03
N GLN A 116 4.49 -9.34 -1.00
CA GLN A 116 5.20 -8.08 -1.18
C GLN A 116 6.45 -8.23 -2.04
N ARG A 117 7.28 -9.24 -1.76
CA ARG A 117 8.49 -9.54 -2.53
C ARG A 117 8.16 -9.77 -4.01
N LYS A 118 7.08 -10.50 -4.30
CA LYS A 118 6.61 -10.75 -5.67
C LYS A 118 6.23 -9.45 -6.36
N GLU A 119 5.47 -8.58 -5.69
CA GLU A 119 5.05 -7.28 -6.23
C GLU A 119 6.24 -6.34 -6.49
N LEU A 120 7.19 -6.25 -5.54
CA LEU A 120 8.42 -5.47 -5.70
C LEU A 120 9.28 -6.00 -6.85
N SER A 121 9.44 -7.32 -6.97
CA SER A 121 10.20 -7.95 -8.06
C SER A 121 9.59 -7.67 -9.44
N GLN A 122 8.25 -7.64 -9.52
CA GLN A 122 7.56 -7.26 -10.76
C GLN A 122 7.79 -5.79 -11.10
N GLN A 123 7.83 -4.89 -10.10
CA GLN A 123 8.13 -3.48 -10.30
C GLN A 123 9.57 -3.28 -10.80
N ILE A 124 10.56 -3.93 -10.18
CA ILE A 124 11.96 -3.95 -10.65
C ILE A 124 12.02 -4.39 -12.12
N THR A 125 11.32 -5.48 -12.47
CA THR A 125 11.29 -5.98 -13.85
C THR A 125 10.71 -4.95 -14.82
N LYS A 126 9.64 -4.24 -14.44
CA LYS A 126 9.04 -3.17 -15.26
C LYS A 126 10.00 -1.98 -15.43
N LEU A 127 10.66 -1.54 -14.36
CA LEU A 127 11.64 -0.45 -14.41
C LEU A 127 12.86 -0.81 -15.27
N ARG A 128 13.40 -2.03 -15.11
CA ARG A 128 14.49 -2.54 -15.97
C ARG A 128 14.10 -2.56 -17.45
N LYS A 129 12.87 -3.00 -17.78
CA LYS A 129 12.36 -2.96 -19.16
C LYS A 129 12.23 -1.52 -19.69
N ARG A 130 11.80 -0.56 -18.87
CA ARG A 130 11.73 0.86 -19.25
C ARG A 130 13.14 1.42 -19.50
N MET A 131 14.08 1.14 -18.60
CA MET A 131 15.47 1.55 -18.72
C MET A 131 16.12 0.99 -19.99
N LEU A 132 15.85 -0.27 -20.34
CA LEU A 132 16.34 -0.89 -21.58
C LEU A 132 15.78 -0.19 -22.82
N LYS A 133 14.47 0.12 -22.85
CA LYS A 133 13.86 0.86 -23.97
C LYS A 133 14.51 2.22 -24.20
N ILE A 134 14.82 2.95 -23.13
CA ILE A 134 15.50 4.26 -23.22
C ILE A 134 16.93 4.08 -23.78
N ARG A 135 17.62 3.00 -23.39
CA ARG A 135 18.97 2.67 -23.88
C ARG A 135 18.99 2.23 -25.34
N ASP A 136 17.97 1.50 -25.79
CA ASP A 136 17.87 0.97 -27.16
C ASP A 136 17.32 1.99 -28.17
N GLU A 137 16.77 3.12 -27.71
CA GLU A 137 16.19 4.14 -28.60
C GLU A 137 17.27 4.87 -29.42
N PRO A 138 17.17 4.95 -30.76
CA PRO A 138 18.19 5.57 -31.60
C PRO A 138 18.46 7.04 -31.22
N PRO A 139 19.73 7.52 -31.30
CA PRO A 139 20.09 8.90 -30.93
C PRO A 139 19.26 9.98 -31.65
N ALA A 140 18.81 9.70 -32.88
CA ALA A 140 18.00 10.62 -33.68
C ALA A 140 16.56 10.81 -33.13
N LYS A 141 15.97 9.79 -32.49
CA LYS A 141 14.65 9.89 -31.83
C LYS A 141 14.71 10.55 -30.46
N ARG A 142 15.84 10.43 -29.76
CA ARG A 142 16.12 11.19 -28.53
C ARG A 142 16.24 12.71 -28.76
N ARG A 143 16.48 13.12 -30.02
CA ARG A 143 16.78 14.51 -30.41
C ARG A 143 15.65 15.22 -31.17
N THR A 144 14.61 14.50 -31.59
CA THR A 144 13.53 15.01 -32.48
C THR A 144 12.20 15.28 -31.77
N GLY A 145 12.10 15.01 -30.46
CA GLY A 145 11.07 15.62 -29.63
C GLY A 145 11.32 17.12 -29.51
N SER A 146 10.26 17.92 -29.44
CA SER A 146 10.30 19.40 -29.34
C SER A 146 11.05 19.97 -28.12
N ASP A 147 11.73 19.13 -27.35
CA ASP A 147 12.45 19.48 -26.13
C ASP A 147 13.96 19.34 -26.35
N ARG A 148 14.66 20.47 -26.37
CA ARG A 148 16.11 20.54 -26.62
C ARG A 148 16.90 20.29 -25.32
N SER A 149 16.78 19.12 -24.72
CA SER A 149 17.58 18.70 -23.56
C SER A 149 18.21 17.33 -23.79
N GLY A 150 19.36 17.30 -24.49
CA GLY A 150 20.18 16.09 -24.62
C GLY A 150 20.71 15.51 -23.29
N ALA A 151 20.44 16.19 -22.16
CA ALA A 151 20.74 15.76 -20.80
C ALA A 151 19.65 14.85 -20.18
N ASP A 152 18.41 14.86 -20.71
CA ASP A 152 17.24 14.33 -20.01
C ASP A 152 17.18 12.79 -19.98
N SER A 153 17.58 12.09 -21.05
CA SER A 153 17.59 10.62 -21.08
C SER A 153 18.67 9.98 -20.21
N SER A 154 19.80 10.66 -20.00
CA SER A 154 20.87 10.14 -19.12
C SER A 154 20.46 10.26 -17.65
N ASP A 155 19.91 11.42 -17.27
CA ASP A 155 19.40 11.66 -15.92
C ASP A 155 18.19 10.77 -15.59
N GLU A 156 17.32 10.47 -16.56
CA GLU A 156 16.23 9.51 -16.37
C GLU A 156 16.74 8.10 -16.11
N VAL A 157 17.79 7.65 -16.83
CA VAL A 157 18.40 6.33 -16.60
C VAL A 157 19.05 6.25 -15.22
N VAL A 158 19.73 7.29 -14.77
CA VAL A 158 20.31 7.34 -13.40
C VAL A 158 19.20 7.24 -12.34
N LYS A 159 18.12 8.02 -12.47
CA LYS A 159 16.97 7.96 -11.54
C LYS A 159 16.29 6.59 -11.52
N LEU A 160 16.14 5.95 -12.69
CA LEU A 160 15.59 4.59 -12.77
C LEU A 160 16.51 3.57 -12.10
N GLN A 161 17.83 3.72 -12.24
CA GLN A 161 18.81 2.86 -11.61
C GLN A 161 18.78 2.98 -10.08
N GLU A 162 18.68 4.20 -9.54
CA GLU A 162 18.49 4.45 -8.10
C GLU A 162 17.21 3.79 -7.59
N GLN A 163 16.08 3.99 -8.27
CA GLN A 163 14.80 3.36 -7.90
C GLN A 163 14.86 1.82 -7.93
N ILE A 164 15.57 1.24 -8.90
CA ILE A 164 15.79 -0.21 -8.96
C ILE A 164 16.61 -0.66 -7.75
N SER A 165 17.70 0.04 -7.43
CA SER A 165 18.57 -0.27 -6.28
C SER A 165 17.80 -0.22 -4.95
N ASP A 166 16.96 0.80 -4.75
CA ASP A 166 16.13 0.93 -3.55
C ASP A 166 15.15 -0.25 -3.41
N LEU A 167 14.46 -0.60 -4.50
CA LEU A 167 13.53 -1.74 -4.53
C LEU A 167 14.24 -3.09 -4.33
N GLU A 168 15.46 -3.24 -4.84
CA GLU A 168 16.30 -4.42 -4.63
C GLU A 168 16.66 -4.57 -3.15
N SER A 169 17.04 -3.49 -2.48
CA SER A 169 17.30 -3.49 -1.02
C SER A 169 16.04 -3.92 -0.24
N GLU A 170 14.86 -3.39 -0.59
CA GLU A 170 13.60 -3.82 0.04
C GLU A 170 13.31 -5.31 -0.17
N VAL A 171 13.57 -5.85 -1.37
CA VAL A 171 13.44 -7.28 -1.67
C VAL A 171 14.40 -8.13 -0.83
N GLU A 172 15.63 -7.68 -0.63
CA GLU A 172 16.61 -8.35 0.22
C GLU A 172 16.17 -8.41 1.68
N LEU A 173 15.66 -7.30 2.22
CA LEU A 173 15.09 -7.25 3.56
C LEU A 173 13.95 -8.26 3.72
N ARG A 174 13.02 -8.32 2.74
CA ARG A 174 11.92 -9.29 2.75
C ARG A 174 12.45 -10.72 2.70
N ASN A 175 13.44 -11.00 1.87
CA ASN A 175 14.02 -12.34 1.77
C ASN A 175 14.66 -12.80 3.07
N THR A 176 15.39 -11.92 3.77
CA THR A 176 16.00 -12.23 5.06
C THR A 176 14.93 -12.56 6.09
N GLU A 177 13.93 -11.70 6.23
CA GLU A 177 12.86 -11.90 7.21
C GLU A 177 12.00 -13.14 6.90
N ILE A 178 11.69 -13.40 5.62
CA ILE A 178 11.00 -14.62 5.17
C ILE A 178 11.76 -15.86 5.61
N ARG A 179 13.09 -15.92 5.36
CA ARG A 179 13.91 -17.07 5.75
C ARG A 179 13.89 -17.27 7.26
N ASP A 180 14.07 -16.20 8.03
CA ASP A 180 14.09 -16.27 9.48
C ASP A 180 12.76 -16.77 10.07
N LEU A 181 11.64 -16.25 9.56
CA LEU A 181 10.30 -16.71 9.95
C LEU A 181 10.10 -18.18 9.58
N GLN A 182 10.46 -18.60 8.36
CA GLN A 182 10.33 -19.99 7.92
C GLN A 182 11.14 -20.96 8.78
N ILE A 183 12.38 -20.60 9.15
CA ILE A 183 13.22 -21.41 10.03
C ILE A 183 12.54 -21.56 11.40
N LYS A 184 12.04 -20.46 11.99
CA LYS A 184 11.38 -20.50 13.30
C LYS A 184 10.07 -21.29 13.27
N CYS A 185 9.25 -21.09 12.25
CA CYS A 185 8.03 -21.88 12.06
C CYS A 185 8.35 -23.37 11.85
N SER A 186 9.45 -23.71 11.19
CA SER A 186 9.87 -25.11 10.99
C SER A 186 10.46 -25.73 12.26
N SER A 187 11.12 -24.94 13.11
CA SER A 187 11.57 -25.38 14.44
C SER A 187 10.41 -25.74 15.37
N TYR A 188 9.22 -25.21 15.09
CA TYR A 188 7.97 -25.63 15.69
C TYR A 188 7.42 -26.85 14.93
N ASP A 189 7.89 -28.05 15.30
CA ASP A 189 7.27 -29.30 14.85
C ASP A 189 5.99 -29.54 15.67
N ALA A 190 4.82 -29.52 15.02
CA ALA A 190 3.54 -29.67 15.70
C ALA A 190 3.31 -31.10 16.21
N GLU A 191 3.89 -32.10 15.56
CA GLU A 191 3.53 -33.52 15.78
C GLU A 191 4.30 -34.09 16.98
N THR A 192 5.63 -33.99 17.01
CA THR A 192 6.42 -34.34 18.21
C THR A 192 6.08 -33.49 19.42
N ARG A 193 5.64 -32.24 19.20
CA ARG A 193 5.30 -31.33 20.30
C ARG A 193 3.93 -31.60 20.90
N THR A 194 2.98 -32.17 20.14
CA THR A 194 1.66 -32.55 20.67
C THR A 194 1.80 -33.63 21.75
N GLU A 195 2.67 -34.62 21.53
CA GLU A 195 2.96 -35.66 22.52
C GLU A 195 3.68 -35.09 23.76
N GLN A 196 4.65 -34.20 23.56
CA GLN A 196 5.41 -33.58 24.65
C GLN A 196 4.56 -32.59 25.48
N ARG A 197 3.63 -31.86 24.85
CA ARG A 197 2.76 -30.87 25.51
C ARG A 197 1.96 -31.50 26.65
N TRP A 198 1.39 -32.68 26.42
CA TRP A 198 0.52 -33.31 27.42
C TRP A 198 1.29 -34.15 28.45
N ALA A 199 2.61 -34.33 28.29
CA ALA A 199 3.43 -35.05 29.26
C ALA A 199 3.45 -34.37 30.66
N ALA A 200 3.20 -33.06 30.75
CA ALA A 200 3.06 -32.36 32.02
C ALA A 200 1.74 -32.72 32.75
N VAL A 201 0.65 -32.94 32.00
CA VAL A 201 -0.70 -33.26 32.50
C VAL A 201 -0.82 -34.78 32.72
N HIS A 202 -0.23 -35.28 33.80
CA HIS A 202 -0.13 -36.73 34.05
C HIS A 202 -1.13 -37.28 35.07
N THR A 203 -1.87 -36.43 35.79
CA THR A 203 -2.90 -36.85 36.75
C THR A 203 -4.29 -36.41 36.32
N THR A 204 -5.33 -37.12 36.77
CA THR A 204 -6.73 -36.74 36.52
C THR A 204 -7.07 -35.37 37.11
N VAL A 205 -6.41 -34.96 38.20
CA VAL A 205 -6.58 -33.63 38.81
C VAL A 205 -6.03 -32.55 37.89
N HIS A 206 -4.82 -32.76 37.34
CA HIS A 206 -4.22 -31.85 36.34
C HIS A 206 -5.13 -31.74 35.11
N ALA A 207 -5.64 -32.87 34.61
CA ALA A 207 -6.52 -32.89 33.44
C ALA A 207 -7.84 -32.13 33.70
N LYS A 208 -8.50 -32.35 34.84
CA LYS A 208 -9.72 -31.61 35.20
C LYS A 208 -9.48 -30.11 35.31
N CYS A 209 -8.37 -29.71 35.95
CA CYS A 209 -7.99 -28.31 36.07
C CYS A 209 -7.73 -27.67 34.70
N ALA A 210 -6.96 -28.35 33.84
CA ALA A 210 -6.65 -27.90 32.50
C ALA A 210 -7.91 -27.77 31.63
N LEU A 211 -8.82 -28.76 31.67
CA LEU A 211 -10.08 -28.71 30.92
C LEU A 211 -10.96 -27.53 31.32
N LYS A 212 -11.08 -27.25 32.63
CA LYS A 212 -11.83 -26.10 33.12
C LYS A 212 -11.22 -24.79 32.61
N LEU A 213 -9.90 -24.63 32.75
CA LEU A 213 -9.17 -23.47 32.27
C LEU A 213 -9.30 -23.29 30.75
N MET A 214 -9.13 -24.36 29.97
CA MET A 214 -9.26 -24.32 28.51
C MET A 214 -10.67 -23.93 28.08
N PHE A 215 -11.71 -24.41 28.78
CA PHE A 215 -13.08 -24.01 28.49
C PHE A 215 -13.30 -22.52 28.77
N ASP A 216 -12.83 -22.02 29.92
CA ASP A 216 -12.93 -20.60 30.27
C ASP A 216 -12.15 -19.72 29.27
N MET A 217 -10.94 -20.13 28.89
CA MET A 217 -10.14 -19.46 27.87
C MET A 217 -10.84 -19.45 26.51
N ALA A 218 -11.38 -20.60 26.06
CA ALA A 218 -12.10 -20.70 24.80
C ALA A 218 -13.38 -19.86 24.78
N ALA A 219 -14.13 -19.83 25.89
CA ALA A 219 -15.31 -19.00 26.04
C ALA A 219 -14.96 -17.50 25.97
N ASN A 220 -13.88 -17.09 26.63
CA ASN A 220 -13.38 -15.71 26.58
C ASN A 220 -12.89 -15.34 25.17
N SER A 221 -12.08 -16.18 24.52
CA SER A 221 -11.64 -15.94 23.14
C SER A 221 -12.82 -15.88 22.17
N ARG A 222 -13.87 -16.70 22.36
CA ARG A 222 -15.09 -16.62 21.55
C ARG A 222 -15.81 -15.29 21.75
N LYS A 223 -15.89 -14.80 22.99
CA LYS A 223 -16.49 -13.49 23.31
C LYS A 223 -15.70 -12.35 22.67
N GLU A 224 -14.37 -12.35 22.79
CA GLU A 224 -13.50 -11.34 22.20
C GLU A 224 -13.57 -11.34 20.67
N LEU A 225 -13.64 -12.53 20.06
CA LEU A 225 -13.84 -12.67 18.62
C LEU A 225 -15.15 -12.00 18.18
N LEU A 226 -16.28 -12.32 18.84
CA LEU A 226 -17.57 -11.71 18.52
C LEU A 226 -17.55 -10.18 18.67
N GLN A 227 -16.88 -9.67 19.70
CA GLN A 227 -16.71 -8.22 19.90
C GLN A 227 -15.87 -7.58 18.77
N SER A 228 -14.80 -8.24 18.35
CA SER A 228 -13.96 -7.75 17.25
C SER A 228 -14.69 -7.79 15.91
N GLU A 229 -15.45 -8.86 15.64
CA GLU A 229 -16.28 -8.99 14.44
C GLU A 229 -17.31 -7.86 14.34
N GLN A 230 -18.00 -7.56 15.44
CA GLN A 230 -18.93 -6.42 15.52
C GLN A 230 -18.25 -5.08 15.22
N GLN A 231 -17.06 -4.84 15.81
CA GLN A 231 -16.30 -3.62 15.54
C GLN A 231 -15.84 -3.52 14.08
N ILE A 232 -15.42 -4.63 13.48
CA ILE A 232 -15.04 -4.68 12.06
C ILE A 232 -16.24 -4.36 11.18
N GLU A 233 -17.42 -4.91 11.49
CA GLU A 233 -18.65 -4.64 10.75
C GLU A 233 -19.06 -3.16 10.83
N GLU A 234 -19.01 -2.57 12.03
CA GLU A 234 -19.28 -1.14 12.24
C GLU A 234 -18.29 -0.26 11.44
N LEU A 235 -16.99 -0.54 11.53
CA LEU A 235 -15.97 0.22 10.81
C LEU A 235 -16.09 0.05 9.29
N THR A 236 -16.45 -1.15 8.83
CA THR A 236 -16.70 -1.43 7.42
C THR A 236 -17.91 -0.64 6.90
N THR A 237 -18.97 -0.54 7.71
CA THR A 237 -20.14 0.28 7.38
C THR A 237 -19.79 1.76 7.34
N LYS A 238 -19.10 2.29 8.36
CA LYS A 238 -18.62 3.69 8.38
C LYS A 238 -17.73 4.00 7.18
N LYS A 239 -16.83 3.09 6.80
CA LYS A 239 -16.00 3.24 5.60
C LYS A 239 -16.85 3.30 4.33
N ARG A 240 -17.87 2.44 4.20
CA ARG A 240 -18.78 2.43 3.05
C ARG A 240 -19.50 3.77 2.92
N ASP A 241 -20.02 4.29 4.02
CA ASP A 241 -20.75 5.56 4.05
C ASP A 241 -19.84 6.74 3.68
N LEU A 242 -18.61 6.77 4.22
CA LEU A 242 -17.62 7.79 3.86
C LEU A 242 -17.23 7.73 2.38
N VAL A 243 -17.08 6.53 1.81
CA VAL A 243 -16.81 6.37 0.38
C VAL A 243 -17.99 6.89 -0.46
N ALA A 244 -19.23 6.61 -0.06
CA ALA A 244 -20.41 7.15 -0.72
C ALA A 244 -20.44 8.69 -0.67
N MET A 245 -20.15 9.29 0.50
CA MET A 245 -20.07 10.75 0.66
C MET A 245 -18.98 11.38 -0.20
N VAL A 246 -17.80 10.75 -0.31
CA VAL A 246 -16.72 11.24 -1.17
C VAL A 246 -17.14 11.19 -2.63
N ASN A 247 -17.77 10.10 -3.08
CA ASN A 247 -18.26 9.98 -4.45
C ASN A 247 -19.32 11.04 -4.78
N GLU A 248 -20.27 11.30 -3.87
CA GLU A 248 -21.28 12.34 -4.04
C GLU A 248 -20.65 13.74 -4.13
N ARG A 249 -19.66 14.03 -3.28
CA ARG A 249 -18.89 15.28 -3.33
C ARG A 249 -18.12 15.42 -4.65
N ASP A 250 -17.50 14.35 -5.14
CA ASP A 250 -16.78 14.36 -6.42
C ASP A 250 -17.73 14.60 -7.60
N GLU A 251 -18.93 14.03 -7.57
CA GLU A 251 -19.98 14.27 -8.57
C GLU A 251 -20.44 15.74 -8.55
N GLN A 252 -20.74 16.29 -7.39
CA GLN A 252 -21.08 17.72 -7.23
C GLN A 252 -19.96 18.63 -7.74
N MET A 253 -18.70 18.31 -7.46
CA MET A 253 -17.54 19.06 -7.95
C MET A 253 -17.38 18.95 -9.47
N SER A 254 -17.70 17.80 -10.06
CA SER A 254 -17.70 17.60 -11.51
C SER A 254 -18.81 18.43 -12.19
N GLU A 255 -20.02 18.43 -11.62
CA GLU A 255 -21.12 19.25 -12.11
C GLU A 255 -20.83 20.74 -12.02
N ALA A 256 -20.26 21.19 -10.90
CA ALA A 256 -19.86 22.59 -10.71
C ALA A 256 -18.80 23.02 -11.75
N LYS A 257 -17.81 22.16 -12.04
CA LYS A 257 -16.82 22.41 -13.10
C LYS A 257 -17.48 22.49 -14.47
N ARG A 258 -18.42 21.59 -14.79
CA ARG A 258 -19.15 21.62 -16.07
C ARG A 258 -19.90 22.93 -16.25
N LYS A 259 -20.66 23.36 -15.23
CA LYS A 259 -21.39 24.65 -15.26
C LYS A 259 -20.44 25.84 -15.46
N PHE A 260 -19.31 25.84 -14.75
CA PHE A 260 -18.30 26.89 -14.89
C PHE A 260 -17.66 26.91 -16.30
N ASP A 261 -17.41 25.75 -16.89
CA ASP A 261 -16.89 25.65 -18.26
C ASP A 261 -17.92 26.11 -19.31
N GLU A 262 -19.20 25.80 -19.11
CA GLU A 262 -20.32 26.31 -19.93
C GLU A 262 -20.44 27.84 -19.84
N GLU A 263 -20.40 28.41 -18.64
CA GLU A 263 -20.37 29.87 -18.42
C GLU A 263 -19.15 30.52 -19.10
N ARG A 264 -17.97 29.90 -19.00
CA ARG A 264 -16.78 30.37 -19.72
C ARG A 264 -16.95 30.33 -21.23
N GLN A 265 -17.55 29.27 -21.77
CA GLN A 265 -17.78 29.14 -23.21
C GLN A 265 -18.76 30.20 -23.71
N THR A 266 -19.89 30.39 -23.02
CA THR A 266 -20.88 31.42 -23.37
C THR A 266 -20.29 32.83 -23.32
N LEU A 267 -19.47 33.14 -22.31
CA LEU A 267 -18.73 34.40 -22.26
C LEU A 267 -17.76 34.56 -23.43
N HIS A 268 -17.04 33.50 -23.79
CA HIS A 268 -16.12 33.52 -24.94
C HIS A 268 -16.86 33.75 -26.26
N GLU A 269 -18.00 33.09 -26.47
CA GLU A 269 -18.86 33.29 -27.64
C GLU A 269 -19.44 34.71 -27.70
N HIS A 270 -19.84 35.28 -26.56
CA HIS A 270 -20.29 36.66 -26.45
C HIS A 270 -19.18 37.66 -26.82
N HIS A 271 -17.97 37.48 -26.28
CA HIS A 271 -16.81 38.30 -26.65
C HIS A 271 -16.49 38.19 -28.14
N ALA A 272 -16.50 36.98 -28.70
CA ALA A 272 -16.26 36.77 -30.13
C ALA A 272 -17.36 37.39 -31.02
N ARG A 273 -18.60 37.53 -30.52
CA ARG A 273 -19.68 38.25 -31.22
C ARG A 273 -19.42 39.75 -31.22
N LEU A 274 -19.10 40.33 -30.06
CA LEU A 274 -18.76 41.74 -29.93
C LEU A 274 -17.56 42.12 -30.80
N GLU A 275 -16.54 41.27 -30.87
CA GLU A 275 -15.39 41.49 -31.75
C GLU A 275 -15.78 41.52 -33.24
N ARG A 276 -16.71 40.66 -33.67
CA ARG A 276 -17.21 40.66 -35.06
C ARG A 276 -18.01 41.92 -35.36
N GLU A 277 -18.93 42.32 -34.48
CA GLU A 277 -19.71 43.55 -34.60
C GLU A 277 -18.79 44.79 -34.66
N HIS A 278 -17.71 44.82 -33.86
CA HIS A 278 -16.70 45.87 -33.92
C HIS A 278 -15.92 45.86 -35.25
N GLN A 279 -15.53 44.69 -35.75
CA GLN A 279 -14.83 44.56 -37.03
C GLN A 279 -15.69 45.04 -38.22
N GLU A 280 -16.99 44.77 -38.19
CA GLU A 280 -17.97 45.18 -39.19
C GLU A 280 -18.21 46.70 -39.16
N THR A 281 -18.38 47.29 -37.99
CA THR A 281 -18.55 48.75 -37.83
C THR A 281 -17.31 49.53 -38.27
N VAL A 282 -16.10 49.07 -37.90
CA VAL A 282 -14.83 49.65 -38.37
C VAL A 282 -14.66 49.50 -39.89
N SER A 283 -15.17 48.41 -40.48
CA SER A 283 -15.16 48.23 -41.95
C SER A 283 -16.14 49.13 -42.69
N ALA A 284 -17.26 49.50 -42.05
CA ALA A 284 -18.27 50.38 -42.61
C ALA A 284 -17.88 51.86 -42.54
N VAL A 285 -17.14 52.28 -41.51
CA VAL A 285 -16.65 53.67 -41.34
C VAL A 285 -15.40 53.97 -42.19
N GLY A 286 -14.68 52.94 -42.65
CA GLY A 286 -13.49 53.07 -43.49
C GLY A 286 -13.73 53.00 -45.01
N LYS A 287 -14.98 53.00 -45.46
CA LYS A 287 -15.39 53.12 -46.88
C LYS A 287 -16.00 54.48 -47.12
#